data_AF-A0A9P0IGB2-F1
#
_entry.id   AF-A0A9P0IGB2-F1
#
_cell.length_a   1.000
_cell.length_b   1.000
_cell.length_c   1.000
_cell.angle_alpha   90.00
_cell.angle_beta   90.00
_cell.angle_gamma   90.00
#
_symmetry.space_group_name_H-M   'P 1'
#
loop_
_entity.id
_entity.type
_entity.pdbx_description
1 polymer ?
#
loop_
_entity_poly.entity_id
_entity_poly.type
_entity_poly.pdbx_seq_one_letter_code
_entity_poly.pdbx_strand_id
1 'polypeptide(L)'
;MNRLHMARSTVALFIVAFLALFIAFWTGVVGCWKRSPGNITATAILMLVTCLLAAGAMALWHGVEFYEKEKVVGEEYYQQWPNILRDNSRVWYDWSYMVAWCGVGLSLLSAILFSSAAICLRGEREREEALNMQYLMPVYPQKQQYAYAGYPPPQAYPGPYYHGSQYGPYNY
;
A
#
# COMPACT_ATOMS: atom_id res chain seq x y z
N MET A 1 32.90 0.66 18.56
CA MET A 1 32.04 -0.35 17.90
C MET A 1 30.68 0.19 17.45
N ASN A 2 29.83 0.72 18.35
CA ASN A 2 28.43 1.00 18.05
C ASN A 2 28.20 1.97 16.87
N ARG A 3 29.00 3.04 16.74
CA ARG A 3 28.95 3.99 15.61
C ARG A 3 29.07 3.30 14.25
N LEU A 4 30.03 2.38 14.13
CA LEU A 4 30.29 1.66 12.89
C LEU A 4 29.13 0.74 12.51
N HIS A 5 28.51 0.05 13.49
CA HIS A 5 27.34 -0.77 13.24
C HIS A 5 26.14 0.07 12.79
N MET A 6 25.89 1.22 13.44
CA MET A 6 24.82 2.13 13.04
C MET A 6 25.02 2.67 11.61
N ALA A 7 26.24 3.08 11.26
CA ALA A 7 26.57 3.55 9.92
C ALA A 7 26.38 2.48 8.84
N ARG A 8 26.78 1.23 9.11
CA ARG A 8 26.56 0.11 8.18
C ARG A 8 25.07 -0.23 8.04
N SER A 9 24.32 -0.13 9.14
CA SER A 9 22.86 -0.35 9.13
C SER A 9 22.12 0.71 8.31
N THR A 10 22.56 1.97 8.33
CA THR A 10 22.00 3.02 7.46
C THR A 10 22.06 2.63 5.98
N VAL A 11 23.23 2.16 5.51
CA VAL A 11 23.41 1.73 4.11
C VAL A 11 22.54 0.51 3.82
N ALA A 12 22.51 -0.47 4.72
CA ALA A 12 21.68 -1.66 4.57
C ALA A 12 20.19 -1.33 4.45
N LEU A 13 19.67 -0.42 5.28
CA LEU A 13 18.27 0.02 5.23
C LEU A 13 17.93 0.70 3.90
N PHE A 14 18.81 1.56 3.37
CA PHE A 14 18.59 2.16 2.05
C PHE A 14 18.57 1.12 0.92
N ILE A 15 19.44 0.12 0.95
CA ILE A 15 19.42 -0.97 -0.04
C ILE A 15 18.08 -1.71 0.02
N VAL A 16 17.62 -2.09 1.21
CA VAL A 16 16.32 -2.77 1.38
C VAL A 16 15.16 -1.85 0.96
N ALA A 17 15.22 -0.56 1.26
CA ALA A 17 14.22 0.41 0.81
C ALA A 17 14.15 0.51 -0.72
N PHE A 18 15.29 0.56 -1.42
CA PHE A 18 15.31 0.60 -2.89
C PHE A 18 14.80 -0.71 -3.51
N LEU A 19 15.10 -1.85 -2.91
CA LEU A 19 14.53 -3.13 -3.35
C LEU A 19 13.00 -3.16 -3.16
N ALA A 20 12.50 -2.70 -2.01
CA ALA A 20 11.07 -2.59 -1.75
C ALA A 20 10.39 -1.62 -2.74
N LEU A 21 11.02 -0.48 -3.04
CA LEU A 21 10.55 0.48 -4.03
C LEU A 21 10.48 -0.12 -5.43
N PHE A 22 11.51 -0.89 -5.82
CA PHE A 22 11.54 -1.56 -7.12
C PHE A 22 10.41 -2.59 -7.25
N ILE A 23 10.15 -3.36 -6.20
CA ILE A 23 9.00 -4.30 -6.18
C ILE A 23 7.69 -3.51 -6.23
N ALA A 24 7.56 -2.45 -5.43
CA ALA A 24 6.37 -1.60 -5.41
C ALA A 24 6.05 -0.99 -6.79
N PHE A 25 7.07 -0.59 -7.53
CA PHE A 25 6.93 -0.07 -8.88
C PHE A 25 6.26 -1.09 -9.81
N TRP A 26 6.78 -2.32 -9.85
CA TRP A 26 6.21 -3.37 -10.71
C TRP A 26 4.82 -3.81 -10.25
N THR A 27 4.60 -3.95 -8.95
CA THR A 27 3.27 -4.28 -8.42
C THR A 27 2.26 -3.17 -8.74
N GLY A 28 2.69 -1.91 -8.71
CA GLY A 28 1.87 -0.75 -9.05
C GLY A 28 1.49 -0.74 -10.52
N VAL A 29 2.45 -0.94 -11.43
CA VAL A 29 2.20 -1.02 -12.87
C VAL A 29 1.20 -2.13 -13.20
N VAL A 30 1.39 -3.33 -12.65
CA VAL A 30 0.48 -4.47 -12.86
C VAL A 30 -0.90 -4.20 -12.21
N GLY A 31 -0.93 -3.54 -11.06
CA GLY A 31 -2.16 -3.17 -10.36
C GLY A 31 -3.01 -2.18 -11.16
N CYS A 32 -2.39 -1.14 -11.71
CA CYS A 32 -3.05 -0.15 -12.56
C CYS A 32 -3.53 -0.77 -13.87
N TRP A 33 -2.71 -1.60 -14.54
CA TRP A 33 -3.08 -2.24 -15.80
C TRP A 33 -4.31 -3.14 -15.66
N LYS A 34 -4.34 -3.99 -14.64
CA LYS A 34 -5.45 -4.93 -14.40
C LYS A 34 -6.60 -4.32 -13.61
N ARG A 35 -6.49 -3.04 -13.21
CA ARG A 35 -7.39 -2.37 -12.26
C ARG A 35 -7.71 -3.25 -11.04
N SER A 36 -6.71 -3.96 -10.53
CA SER A 36 -6.90 -4.95 -9.48
C SER A 36 -6.81 -4.28 -8.10
N PRO A 37 -7.90 -4.25 -7.30
CA PRO A 37 -7.87 -3.61 -5.98
C PRO A 37 -6.85 -4.26 -5.05
N GLY A 38 -6.62 -5.57 -5.17
CA GLY A 38 -5.62 -6.29 -4.38
C GLY A 38 -4.18 -5.82 -4.66
N ASN A 39 -3.82 -5.70 -5.94
CA ASN A 39 -2.47 -5.26 -6.32
C ASN A 39 -2.21 -3.79 -5.96
N ILE A 40 -3.23 -2.94 -6.09
CA ILE A 40 -3.15 -1.53 -5.65
C ILE A 40 -2.97 -1.46 -4.13
N THR A 41 -3.70 -2.26 -3.34
CA THR A 41 -3.46 -2.31 -1.88
C THR A 41 -2.06 -2.81 -1.54
N ALA A 42 -1.55 -3.83 -2.23
CA ALA A 42 -0.19 -4.33 -2.00
C ALA A 42 0.86 -3.26 -2.31
N THR A 43 0.66 -2.50 -3.39
CA THR A 43 1.52 -1.37 -3.76
C THR A 43 1.54 -0.29 -2.68
N ALA A 44 0.38 0.07 -2.12
CA ALA A 44 0.29 1.03 -1.03
C ALA A 44 1.10 0.58 0.21
N ILE A 45 0.97 -0.70 0.60
CA ILE A 45 1.71 -1.27 1.72
C ILE A 45 3.22 -1.26 1.45
N LEU A 46 3.65 -1.68 0.26
CA LEU A 46 5.07 -1.68 -0.11
C LEU A 46 5.66 -0.26 -0.14
N MET A 47 4.90 0.73 -0.59
CA MET A 47 5.30 2.14 -0.52
C MET A 47 5.42 2.65 0.92
N LEU A 48 4.52 2.26 1.83
CA LEU A 48 4.65 2.57 3.26
C LEU A 48 5.89 1.92 3.87
N VAL A 49 6.14 0.64 3.58
CA VAL A 49 7.34 -0.07 4.06
C VAL A 49 8.61 0.63 3.54
N THR A 50 8.64 1.00 2.26
CA THR A 50 9.73 1.78 1.66
C THR A 50 9.96 3.09 2.41
N CYS A 51 8.88 3.84 2.67
CA CYS A 51 8.94 5.10 3.40
C CYS A 51 9.51 4.90 4.80
N LEU A 52 9.05 3.90 5.54
CA LEU A 52 9.51 3.62 6.91
C LEU A 52 10.98 3.19 6.94
N LEU A 53 11.43 2.38 5.98
CA LEU A 53 12.83 1.98 5.85
C LEU A 53 13.74 3.16 5.52
N ALA A 54 13.32 4.02 4.57
CA ALA A 54 14.09 5.21 4.18
C ALA A 54 14.13 6.26 5.31
N ALA A 55 13.00 6.50 5.98
CA ALA A 55 12.95 7.37 7.16
C ALA A 55 13.81 6.82 8.31
N GLY A 56 13.76 5.50 8.55
CA GLY A 56 14.61 4.82 9.53
C GLY A 56 16.10 4.92 9.19
N ALA A 57 16.46 4.81 7.91
CA ALA A 57 17.83 5.00 7.45
C ALA A 57 18.33 6.43 7.74
N MET A 58 17.52 7.44 7.42
CA MET A 58 17.82 8.85 7.73
C MET A 58 17.92 9.10 9.24
N ALA A 59 17.03 8.50 10.04
CA ALA A 59 17.08 8.59 11.49
C ALA A 59 18.37 7.98 12.06
N LEU A 60 18.78 6.80 11.58
CA LEU A 60 20.06 6.20 11.96
C LEU A 60 21.26 7.03 11.51
N TRP A 61 21.19 7.63 10.32
CA TRP A 61 22.24 8.50 9.81
C TRP A 61 22.46 9.72 10.73
N HIS A 62 21.37 10.41 11.11
CA HIS A 62 21.44 11.46 12.12
C HIS A 62 21.89 10.94 13.49
N GLY A 63 21.49 9.72 13.85
CA GLY A 63 21.95 9.05 15.05
C GLY A 63 23.46 8.83 15.08
N VAL A 64 24.08 8.48 13.95
CA VAL A 64 25.55 8.35 13.82
C VAL A 64 26.23 9.70 14.03
N GLU A 65 25.71 10.75 13.39
CA GLU A 65 26.25 12.11 13.51
C GLU A 65 26.15 12.62 14.96
N PHE A 66 24.99 12.43 15.59
CA PHE A 66 24.78 12.74 17.00
C PHE A 66 25.74 11.95 17.90
N TYR A 67 25.90 10.65 17.63
CA TYR A 67 26.78 9.80 18.43
C TYR A 67 28.23 10.28 18.35
N GLU A 68 28.68 10.71 17.17
CA GLU A 68 30.03 11.24 16.96
C GLU A 68 30.26 12.59 17.65
N LYS A 69 29.26 13.46 17.64
CA LYS A 69 29.37 14.82 18.21
C LYS A 69 29.21 14.84 19.73
N GLU A 70 28.34 14.01 20.30
CA GLU A 70 27.91 14.14 21.70
C GLU A 70 28.25 12.94 22.60
N LYS A 71 28.51 11.76 22.04
CA LYS A 71 28.67 10.52 22.82
C LYS A 71 30.08 9.94 22.77
N VAL A 72 30.83 10.13 21.69
CA VAL A 72 32.19 9.58 21.56
C VAL A 72 33.19 10.55 22.18
N VAL A 73 33.95 10.04 23.15
CA VAL A 73 34.99 10.78 23.86
C VAL A 73 36.36 10.25 23.38
N GLY A 74 37.21 11.16 22.92
CA GLY A 74 38.59 10.92 22.50
C GLY A 74 39.16 12.18 21.85
N GLU A 75 40.48 12.39 21.90
CA GLU A 75 41.11 13.63 21.44
C GLU A 75 40.81 13.94 19.96
N GLU A 76 40.54 12.91 19.17
CA GLU A 76 40.18 13.01 17.76
C GLU A 76 38.71 13.41 17.51
N TYR A 77 37.86 13.38 18.53
CA TYR A 77 36.42 13.62 18.41
C TYR A 77 36.01 15.01 18.89
N TYR A 78 34.97 15.54 18.25
CA TYR A 78 34.49 16.92 18.40
C TYR A 78 34.35 17.36 19.86
N GLN A 79 33.88 16.46 20.73
CA GLN A 79 33.64 16.69 22.15
C GLN A 79 34.89 16.93 23.00
N GLN A 80 36.10 16.62 22.51
CA GLN A 80 37.37 16.95 23.16
C GLN A 80 38.25 17.92 22.37
N TRP A 81 37.80 18.38 21.20
CA TRP A 81 38.54 19.38 20.44
C TRP A 81 38.72 20.70 21.20
N PRO A 82 39.88 21.38 21.05
CA PRO A 82 40.07 22.72 21.54
C PRO A 82 39.07 23.71 20.91
N ASN A 83 38.68 24.74 21.68
CA ASN A 83 37.64 25.70 21.28
C ASN A 83 37.92 26.35 19.92
N ILE A 84 39.20 26.63 19.60
CA ILE A 84 39.57 27.21 18.30
C ILE A 84 39.13 26.35 17.11
N LEU A 85 39.17 25.01 17.24
CA LEU A 85 38.74 24.10 16.18
C LEU A 85 37.21 24.04 16.09
N ARG A 86 36.52 24.07 17.23
CA ARG A 86 35.05 24.10 17.26
C ARG A 86 34.48 25.35 16.64
N ASP A 87 35.03 26.51 17.01
CA ASP A 87 34.55 27.81 16.58
C ASP A 87 34.75 28.05 15.07
N ASN A 88 35.76 27.38 14.48
CA ASN A 88 36.07 27.48 13.05
C ASN A 88 35.55 26.30 12.20
N SER A 89 35.00 25.25 12.81
CA SER A 89 34.45 24.10 12.07
C SER A 89 32.97 24.32 11.78
N ARG A 90 32.58 24.19 10.51
CA ARG A 90 31.17 24.24 10.07
C ARG A 90 30.82 23.00 9.28
N VAL A 91 29.66 22.42 9.60
CA VAL A 91 29.07 21.29 8.86
C VAL A 91 27.87 21.81 8.09
N TRP A 92 27.86 21.57 6.78
CA TRP A 92 26.77 21.91 5.89
C TRP A 92 26.23 20.64 5.23
N TYR A 93 24.93 20.62 4.95
CA TYR A 93 24.31 19.53 4.21
C TYR A 93 24.19 19.91 2.75
N ASP A 94 24.70 19.03 1.89
CA ASP A 94 24.63 19.20 0.45
C ASP A 94 23.30 18.71 -0.15
N TRP A 95 23.16 18.90 -1.45
CA TRP A 95 21.97 18.57 -2.23
C TRP A 95 21.41 17.17 -1.99
N SER A 96 22.27 16.15 -1.86
CA SER A 96 21.85 14.76 -1.64
C SER A 96 20.99 14.58 -0.38
N TYR A 97 21.24 15.38 0.66
CA TYR A 97 20.43 15.37 1.88
C TYR A 97 19.00 15.85 1.62
N MET A 98 18.86 16.93 0.85
CA MET A 98 17.55 17.47 0.47
C MET A 98 16.79 16.47 -0.41
N VAL A 99 17.48 15.86 -1.38
CA VAL A 99 16.90 14.82 -2.25
C VAL A 99 16.45 13.60 -1.43
N ALA A 100 17.20 13.18 -0.42
CA ALA A 100 16.83 12.05 0.42
C ALA A 100 15.50 12.32 1.17
N TRP A 101 15.35 13.49 1.79
CA TRP A 101 14.11 13.87 2.47
C TRP A 101 12.94 14.06 1.51
N CYS A 102 13.17 14.66 0.33
CA CYS A 102 12.17 14.73 -0.73
C CYS A 102 11.72 13.32 -1.15
N GLY A 103 12.63 12.37 -1.31
CA GLY A 103 12.32 10.98 -1.62
C GLY A 103 11.45 10.30 -0.56
N VAL A 104 11.78 10.50 0.73
CA VAL A 104 10.95 10.02 1.86
C VAL A 104 9.55 10.63 1.78
N GLY A 105 9.44 11.95 1.62
CA GLY A 105 8.15 12.64 1.53
C GLY A 105 7.29 12.19 0.35
N LEU A 106 7.89 12.04 -0.83
CA LEU A 106 7.19 11.54 -2.03
C LEU A 106 6.75 10.08 -1.87
N SER A 107 7.53 9.24 -1.19
CA SER A 107 7.13 7.86 -0.92
C SER A 107 5.90 7.78 0.00
N LEU A 108 5.82 8.65 1.03
CA LEU A 108 4.65 8.77 1.89
C LEU A 108 3.42 9.27 1.13
N LEU A 109 3.60 10.32 0.32
CA LEU A 109 2.51 10.85 -0.51
C LEU A 109 1.96 9.79 -1.46
N SER A 110 2.85 9.04 -2.12
CA SER A 110 2.48 7.95 -3.01
C SER A 110 1.69 6.86 -2.27
N ALA A 111 2.13 6.48 -1.07
CA ALA A 111 1.42 5.51 -0.24
C ALA A 111 -0.01 5.96 0.10
N ILE A 112 -0.21 7.24 0.43
CA ILE A 112 -1.54 7.81 0.70
C ILE A 112 -2.41 7.74 -0.55
N LEU A 113 -1.88 8.16 -1.71
CA LEU A 113 -2.61 8.15 -2.98
C LEU A 113 -2.98 6.72 -3.43
N PHE A 114 -2.09 5.74 -3.29
CA PHE A 114 -2.42 4.35 -3.61
C PHE A 114 -3.41 3.75 -2.61
N SER A 115 -3.36 4.17 -1.34
CA SER A 115 -4.33 3.74 -0.33
C SER A 115 -5.73 4.29 -0.63
N SER A 116 -5.85 5.56 -1.01
CA SER A 116 -7.14 6.14 -1.41
C SER A 116 -7.69 5.50 -2.69
N ALA A 117 -6.84 5.30 -3.69
CA ALA A 117 -7.21 4.59 -4.92
C ALA A 117 -7.70 3.16 -4.65
N ALA A 118 -7.05 2.44 -3.74
CA ALA A 118 -7.48 1.11 -3.32
C ALA A 118 -8.88 1.11 -2.69
N ILE A 119 -9.18 2.09 -1.82
CA ILE A 119 -10.50 2.20 -1.18
C ILE A 119 -11.58 2.47 -2.24
N CYS A 120 -11.33 3.39 -3.17
CA CYS A 120 -12.27 3.69 -4.25
C CYS A 120 -12.54 2.45 -5.13
N LEU A 121 -11.49 1.74 -5.55
CA LEU A 121 -11.62 0.54 -6.39
C LEU A 121 -12.32 -0.62 -5.68
N ARG A 122 -12.10 -0.79 -4.38
CA ARG A 122 -12.84 -1.78 -3.58
C ARG A 122 -14.32 -1.44 -3.50
N GLY A 123 -14.65 -0.17 -3.27
CA GLY A 123 -16.04 0.29 -3.24
C GLY A 123 -16.76 0.13 -4.58
N GLU A 124 -16.08 0.39 -5.70
CA GLU A 124 -16.64 0.10 -7.04
C GLU A 124 -16.92 -1.39 -7.22
N ARG A 125 -15.95 -2.25 -6.88
CA ARG A 125 -16.10 -3.70 -7.01
C ARG A 125 -17.19 -4.28 -6.12
N GLU A 126 -17.30 -3.83 -4.87
CA GLU A 126 -18.36 -4.25 -3.95
C GLU A 126 -19.75 -3.85 -4.48
N ARG A 127 -19.87 -2.67 -5.12
CA ARG A 127 -21.11 -2.24 -5.78
C ARG A 127 -21.43 -3.11 -6.99
N GLU A 128 -20.45 -3.44 -7.82
CA GLU A 128 -20.62 -4.35 -8.95
C GLU A 128 -21.05 -5.75 -8.50
N GLU A 129 -20.40 -6.30 -7.46
CA GLU A 129 -20.74 -7.60 -6.88
C GLU A 129 -22.17 -7.59 -6.28
N ALA A 130 -22.57 -6.51 -5.60
CA ALA A 130 -23.93 -6.36 -5.08
C ALA A 130 -25.00 -6.33 -6.19
N LEU A 131 -24.74 -5.61 -7.29
CA LEU A 131 -25.63 -5.59 -8.46
C LEU A 131 -25.70 -6.97 -9.13
N ASN A 132 -24.57 -7.66 -9.29
CA ASN A 132 -24.51 -8.97 -9.93
C ASN A 132 -25.19 -10.06 -9.08
N MET A 133 -25.07 -10.00 -7.75
CA MET A 133 -25.81 -10.89 -6.83
C MET A 133 -27.33 -10.70 -6.94
N GLN A 134 -27.81 -9.51 -7.28
CA GLN A 134 -29.23 -9.26 -7.53
C GLN A 134 -29.74 -9.97 -8.80
N TYR A 135 -28.88 -10.21 -9.79
CA TYR A 135 -29.18 -11.02 -10.98
C TYR A 135 -29.05 -12.54 -10.75
N LEU A 136 -28.28 -12.95 -9.73
CA LEU A 136 -28.16 -14.35 -9.28
C LEU A 136 -29.22 -14.77 -8.25
N MET A 137 -30.04 -13.82 -7.77
CA MET A 137 -31.25 -14.14 -7.00
C MET A 137 -32.12 -15.09 -7.83
N PRO A 138 -32.67 -16.17 -7.26
CA PRO A 138 -33.27 -17.23 -8.05
C PRO A 138 -34.52 -16.74 -8.79
N VAL A 139 -34.33 -16.29 -10.03
CA VAL A 139 -35.33 -16.31 -11.11
C VAL A 139 -35.37 -17.72 -11.73
N TYR A 140 -35.10 -18.73 -10.91
CA TYR A 140 -35.62 -20.06 -11.11
C TYR A 140 -36.36 -20.38 -9.82
N PRO A 141 -37.64 -20.80 -9.86
CA PRO A 141 -38.26 -21.34 -8.67
C PRO A 141 -37.33 -22.44 -8.17
N GLN A 142 -36.73 -22.22 -7.00
CA GLN A 142 -36.04 -23.26 -6.25
C GLN A 142 -36.95 -24.46 -6.32
N LYS A 143 -36.51 -25.54 -7.00
CA LYS A 143 -37.35 -26.72 -7.16
C LYS A 143 -37.78 -27.11 -5.77
N GLN A 144 -39.04 -26.85 -5.53
CA GLN A 144 -39.75 -27.09 -4.32
C GLN A 144 -39.49 -28.57 -4.01
N GLN A 145 -38.67 -28.83 -3.00
CA GLN A 145 -38.58 -30.16 -2.43
C GLN A 145 -39.86 -30.35 -1.62
N TYR A 146 -40.98 -30.53 -2.34
CA TYR A 146 -42.24 -30.94 -1.77
C TYR A 146 -42.08 -32.39 -1.34
N ALA A 147 -41.77 -32.56 -0.05
CA ALA A 147 -42.09 -33.78 0.65
C ALA A 147 -43.62 -33.90 0.67
N TYR A 148 -44.10 -34.95 0.00
CA TYR A 148 -45.49 -35.28 -0.24
C TYR A 148 -46.24 -35.67 1.05
N ALA A 149 -47.48 -35.20 1.24
CA ALA A 149 -48.68 -36.03 1.48
C ALA A 149 -49.85 -35.21 2.08
N GLY A 150 -50.95 -35.08 1.33
CA GLY A 150 -52.28 -35.16 1.98
C GLY A 150 -53.23 -33.95 2.00
N TYR A 151 -53.15 -32.97 1.08
CA TYR A 151 -54.22 -31.96 0.98
C TYR A 151 -54.67 -31.73 -0.47
N PRO A 152 -56.00 -31.60 -0.74
CA PRO A 152 -56.50 -31.39 -2.09
C PRO A 152 -56.11 -30.00 -2.62
N PRO A 153 -55.80 -29.87 -3.91
CA PRO A 153 -55.29 -28.63 -4.50
C PRO A 153 -56.38 -27.53 -4.51
N PRO A 154 -56.05 -26.29 -4.11
CA PRO A 154 -56.91 -25.14 -4.38
C PRO A 154 -56.96 -24.87 -5.89
N GLN A 155 -58.18 -24.59 -6.37
CA GLN A 155 -58.51 -24.34 -7.77
C GLN A 155 -57.61 -23.25 -8.38
N ALA A 156 -57.02 -23.56 -9.53
CA ALA A 156 -56.18 -22.66 -10.30
C ALA A 156 -57.00 -21.48 -10.86
N TYR A 157 -56.67 -20.27 -10.43
CA TYR A 157 -57.17 -19.02 -11.02
C TYR A 157 -56.31 -18.68 -12.26
N PRO A 158 -56.89 -18.44 -13.45
CA PRO A 158 -56.11 -18.16 -14.66
C PRO A 158 -55.73 -16.67 -14.70
N GLY A 159 -54.43 -16.39 -14.53
CA GLY A 159 -53.84 -15.05 -14.71
C GLY A 159 -52.92 -15.00 -15.94
N PRO A 160 -52.82 -13.86 -16.65
CA PRO A 160 -52.57 -13.84 -18.09
C PRO A 160 -51.12 -13.58 -18.50
N TYR A 161 -50.69 -14.27 -19.57
CA TYR A 161 -49.66 -13.89 -20.56
C TYR A 161 -48.24 -13.52 -20.08
N TYR A 162 -47.37 -14.53 -20.01
CA TYR A 162 -45.92 -14.33 -20.05
C TYR A 162 -45.46 -14.20 -21.52
N HIS A 163 -45.13 -12.99 -21.96
CA HIS A 163 -44.43 -12.75 -23.21
C HIS A 163 -42.92 -12.95 -22.99
N GLY A 164 -42.35 -14.00 -23.61
CA GLY A 164 -40.92 -14.23 -23.62
C GLY A 164 -40.21 -13.22 -24.53
N SER A 165 -39.41 -12.34 -23.95
CA SER A 165 -38.50 -11.47 -24.69
C SER A 165 -37.17 -12.18 -24.92
N GLN A 166 -37.04 -12.72 -26.13
CA GLN A 166 -35.82 -13.23 -26.73
C GLN A 166 -34.87 -12.06 -27.01
N TYR A 167 -33.85 -11.87 -26.17
CA TYR A 167 -32.68 -11.04 -26.50
C TYR A 167 -31.40 -11.80 -26.16
N GLY A 168 -30.62 -12.11 -27.20
CA GLY A 168 -29.36 -12.84 -27.14
C GLY A 168 -28.19 -12.01 -26.61
N PRO A 169 -27.07 -12.66 -26.25
CA PRO A 169 -25.96 -12.04 -25.57
C PRO A 169 -25.08 -11.24 -26.55
N TYR A 170 -24.95 -9.93 -26.33
CA TYR A 170 -23.87 -9.15 -26.93
C TYR A 170 -22.62 -9.28 -26.07
N ASN A 171 -21.58 -9.89 -26.65
CA ASN A 171 -20.20 -9.84 -26.20
C ASN A 171 -19.55 -8.59 -26.82
N TYR A 172 -19.17 -7.62 -25.98
CA TYR A 172 -17.98 -6.76 -26.13
C TYR A 172 -17.66 -6.14 -24.76
#